data_AF-I1C4U6-F1
#
_entry.id   AF-I1C4U6-F1
#
_cell.length_a   1.000
_cell.length_b   1.000
_cell.length_c   1.000
_cell.angle_alpha   90.00
_cell.angle_beta   90.00
_cell.angle_gamma   90.00
#
_symmetry.space_group_name_H-M   'P 1'
#
loop_
_entity.id
_entity.type
_entity.pdbx_description
1 polymer ?
#
loop_
_entity_poly.entity_id
_entity_poly.type
_entity_poly.pdbx_seq_one_letter_code
_entity_poly.pdbx_strand_id
1 'polypeptide(L)'
;MGGFRESRSSLDQVQCLIEICSILRRNHNPSPTLAFLDIKSAYDTVDRSYVWSELQSHLCPALLGILKNLFDHVQIEILLDNRVSYRFSPVTGVLQGSILSPFLYSIYINRLPSLLRQPLLLDNSFSGDIVSDLTPSINCLLYADDVVLIATPENLTSLLHKCEDHSYSLGYRWNPLKCVIVAPTSDVKTYQLYGTTIPNESSFSYLGIPIKPGGLIDYPAMIQHNINKASLTMNQLAAIDLNSKGFPPLLACHFYSQMVRAQLDYGLAISPLTTKFIHQLDTFQNQCIRRIFGGHSRSSAQVMLHLVNLPSMRTRVAVLQAQYLFRSTHLPDDTLLAHLLPYIQSSTSHSHWYKLANTPMWKPLCGPILDTLDKKKFLSLRTKFLADQFQNLCNNSDSILLSSTHPTIQVDPILWLPMTCSERSRVLRWRLGWLPGGKPKECIFHPYHNWSRRHAFDCLQIHHRLYLPRSIEDPISFLLNLLPLHKPRPTASHSWFTLWPILCTILHELDYYFHDECPPPPVDPGAKLLNWLSK
;
A
#
# COMPACT_ATOMS: atom_id res chain seq x y z
N MET A 1 -23.77 -6.26 -2.90
CA MET A 1 -22.52 -7.05 -2.85
C MET A 1 -21.36 -6.21 -3.39
N GLY A 2 -20.21 -6.25 -2.72
CA GLY A 2 -19.01 -5.47 -3.05
C GLY A 2 -17.85 -6.25 -3.68
N GLY A 3 -17.81 -7.58 -3.50
CA GLY A 3 -16.73 -8.43 -4.03
C GLY A 3 -16.84 -8.69 -5.54
N PHE A 4 -15.69 -8.79 -6.22
CA PHE A 4 -15.56 -9.13 -7.64
C PHE A 4 -16.42 -8.28 -8.62
N ARG A 5 -16.71 -7.04 -8.25
CA ARG A 5 -17.45 -6.10 -9.09
C ARG A 5 -16.58 -4.92 -9.49
N GLU A 6 -16.80 -4.44 -10.71
CA GLU A 6 -16.10 -3.27 -11.23
C GLU A 6 -16.29 -2.05 -10.30
N SER A 7 -15.24 -1.24 -10.21
CA SER A 7 -15.20 -0.01 -9.42
C SER A 7 -15.44 -0.17 -7.91
N ARG A 8 -15.44 -1.39 -7.36
CA ARG A 8 -15.56 -1.66 -5.92
C ARG A 8 -14.30 -2.34 -5.39
N SER A 9 -13.92 -2.00 -4.16
CA SER A 9 -12.73 -2.55 -3.49
C SER A 9 -13.06 -2.99 -2.07
N SER A 10 -12.21 -3.84 -1.49
CA SER A 10 -12.32 -4.22 -0.08
C SER A 10 -12.28 -3.01 0.86
N LEU A 11 -11.48 -1.98 0.52
CA LEU A 11 -11.39 -0.76 1.31
C LEU A 11 -12.69 0.04 1.28
N ASP A 12 -13.42 0.09 0.16
CA ASP A 12 -14.74 0.75 0.13
C ASP A 12 -15.73 0.03 1.02
N GLN A 13 -15.68 -1.31 1.02
CA GLN A 13 -16.56 -2.13 1.84
C GLN A 13 -16.32 -1.89 3.33
N VAL A 14 -15.04 -1.85 3.74
CA VAL A 14 -14.66 -1.53 5.12
C VAL A 14 -15.04 -0.09 5.47
N GLN A 15 -14.83 0.86 4.55
CA GLN A 15 -15.25 2.26 4.75
C GLN A 15 -16.77 2.35 4.94
N CYS A 16 -17.57 1.66 4.12
CA CYS A 16 -19.03 1.64 4.28
C CYS A 16 -19.42 1.10 5.66
N LEU A 17 -18.81 -0.01 6.11
CA LEU A 17 -19.05 -0.56 7.45
C LEU A 17 -18.79 0.48 8.55
N ILE A 18 -17.63 1.16 8.49
CA ILE A 18 -17.24 2.16 9.49
C ILE A 18 -18.23 3.33 9.51
N GLU A 19 -18.61 3.84 8.34
CA GLU A 19 -19.54 4.98 8.24
C GLU A 19 -20.95 4.62 8.68
N ILE A 20 -21.47 3.47 8.25
CA ILE A 20 -22.78 2.97 8.69
C ILE A 20 -22.81 2.83 10.21
N CYS A 21 -21.81 2.16 10.78
CA CYS A 21 -21.73 2.04 12.23
C CYS A 21 -21.59 3.41 12.90
N SER A 22 -20.85 4.34 12.30
CA SER A 22 -20.69 5.69 12.84
C SER A 22 -21.97 6.51 12.83
N ILE A 23 -22.81 6.36 11.80
CA ILE A 23 -24.13 6.98 11.72
C ILE A 23 -25.04 6.36 12.78
N LEU A 24 -25.10 5.02 12.85
CA LEU A 24 -25.93 4.30 13.82
C LEU A 24 -25.59 4.67 15.27
N ARG A 25 -24.30 4.74 15.62
CA ARG A 25 -23.87 5.13 16.99
C ARG A 25 -24.24 6.56 17.38
N ARG A 26 -24.39 7.47 16.40
CA ARG A 26 -24.77 8.87 16.68
C ARG A 26 -26.27 9.03 16.84
N ASN A 27 -27.02 8.33 16.01
CA ASN A 27 -28.47 8.52 15.92
C ASN A 27 -29.23 7.56 16.83
N HIS A 28 -28.61 6.44 17.23
CA HIS A 28 -29.21 5.40 18.04
C HIS A 28 -28.26 4.94 19.16
N ASN A 29 -28.86 4.63 20.32
CA ASN A 29 -28.19 3.99 21.45
C ASN A 29 -28.94 2.67 21.71
N PRO A 30 -28.28 1.50 21.80
CA PRO A 30 -26.84 1.23 21.92
C PRO A 30 -26.06 1.19 20.59
N SER A 31 -24.74 1.13 20.69
CA SER A 31 -23.85 0.84 19.55
C SER A 31 -24.22 -0.49 18.88
N PRO A 32 -24.06 -0.62 17.55
CA PRO A 32 -24.42 -1.85 16.85
C PRO A 32 -23.48 -3.01 17.23
N THR A 33 -24.07 -4.20 17.34
CA THR A 33 -23.35 -5.48 17.40
C THR A 33 -23.10 -5.96 15.98
N LEU A 34 -21.88 -6.43 15.72
CA LEU A 34 -21.48 -6.94 14.42
C LEU A 34 -21.37 -8.46 14.46
N ALA A 35 -21.97 -9.14 13.49
CA ALA A 35 -21.75 -10.57 13.28
C ALA A 35 -21.06 -10.79 11.93
N PHE A 36 -19.79 -11.21 11.97
CA PHE A 36 -19.04 -11.63 10.81
C PHE A 36 -19.32 -13.10 10.56
N LEU A 37 -19.85 -13.42 9.39
CA LEU A 37 -20.28 -14.76 9.03
C LEU A 37 -19.39 -15.34 7.92
N ASP A 38 -19.02 -16.60 8.08
CA ASP A 38 -18.19 -17.38 7.17
C ASP A 38 -19.02 -18.51 6.55
N ILE A 39 -19.02 -18.61 5.21
CA ILE A 39 -19.69 -19.71 4.50
C ILE A 39 -18.70 -20.86 4.33
N LYS A 40 -19.10 -22.05 4.78
CA LYS A 40 -18.29 -23.26 4.64
C LYS A 40 -18.16 -23.64 3.16
N SER A 41 -16.95 -23.59 2.62
CA SER A 41 -16.64 -24.04 1.25
C SER A 41 -17.51 -23.33 0.19
N ALA A 42 -17.65 -22.01 0.30
CA ALA A 42 -18.63 -21.22 -0.44
C ALA A 42 -18.73 -21.54 -1.94
N TYR A 43 -17.59 -21.66 -2.63
CA TYR A 43 -17.56 -21.96 -4.06
C TYR A 43 -17.94 -23.41 -4.38
N ASP A 44 -17.58 -24.36 -3.51
CA ASP A 44 -17.82 -25.79 -3.74
C ASP A 44 -19.28 -26.19 -3.42
N THR A 45 -19.99 -25.38 -2.63
CA THR A 45 -21.37 -25.63 -2.20
C THR A 45 -22.45 -25.01 -3.09
N VAL A 46 -22.09 -24.26 -4.13
CA VAL A 46 -23.07 -23.58 -4.99
C VAL A 46 -24.00 -24.58 -5.67
N ASP A 47 -25.30 -24.45 -5.47
CA ASP A 47 -26.28 -25.16 -6.29
C ASP A 47 -26.42 -24.48 -7.65
N ARG A 48 -25.85 -25.12 -8.67
CA ARG A 48 -25.86 -24.62 -10.05
C ARG A 48 -27.25 -24.58 -10.66
N SER A 49 -28.16 -25.47 -10.25
CA SER A 49 -29.53 -25.49 -10.78
C SER A 49 -30.26 -24.18 -10.47
N TYR A 50 -30.03 -23.63 -9.27
CA TYR A 50 -30.54 -22.32 -8.87
C TYR A 50 -29.96 -21.21 -9.76
N VAL A 51 -28.64 -21.21 -9.97
CA VAL A 51 -27.97 -20.21 -10.81
C VAL A 51 -28.52 -20.23 -12.24
N TRP A 52 -28.74 -21.43 -12.81
CA TRP A 52 -29.30 -21.58 -14.14
C TRP A 52 -30.75 -21.08 -14.23
N SER A 53 -31.56 -21.33 -13.20
CA SER A 53 -32.93 -20.83 -13.12
C SER A 53 -32.98 -19.31 -13.07
N GLU A 54 -32.12 -18.67 -12.28
CA GLU A 54 -32.04 -17.21 -12.20
C GLU A 54 -31.58 -16.59 -13.53
N LEU A 55 -30.66 -17.25 -14.26
CA LEU A 55 -30.16 -16.74 -15.54
C LEU A 55 -31.12 -16.98 -16.72
N GLN A 56 -32.09 -17.88 -16.59
CA GLN A 56 -32.97 -18.29 -17.69
C GLN A 56 -33.81 -17.13 -18.24
N SER A 57 -34.20 -16.16 -17.40
CA SER A 57 -34.97 -14.98 -17.80
C SER A 57 -34.11 -13.89 -18.46
N HIS A 58 -32.79 -13.96 -18.30
CA HIS A 58 -31.86 -12.91 -18.73
C HIS A 58 -30.99 -13.30 -19.94
N LEU A 59 -30.85 -14.60 -20.21
CA LEU A 59 -29.99 -15.13 -21.28
C LEU A 59 -30.79 -15.87 -22.35
N CYS A 60 -30.31 -15.83 -23.58
CA CYS A 60 -30.86 -16.69 -24.63
C CYS A 60 -30.53 -18.17 -24.35
N PRO A 61 -31.37 -19.12 -24.81
CA PRO A 61 -31.17 -20.55 -24.53
C PRO A 61 -29.80 -21.10 -24.95
N ALA A 62 -29.25 -20.60 -26.06
CA ALA A 62 -27.94 -21.02 -26.55
C ALA A 62 -26.80 -20.66 -25.59
N LEU A 63 -26.80 -19.43 -25.07
CA LEU A 63 -25.77 -18.98 -24.13
C LEU A 63 -25.89 -19.70 -22.77
N LEU A 64 -27.12 -19.91 -22.29
CA LEU A 64 -27.35 -20.72 -21.08
C LEU A 64 -26.87 -22.16 -21.28
N GLY A 65 -27.10 -22.75 -22.46
CA GLY A 65 -26.60 -24.08 -22.81
C GLY A 65 -25.07 -24.17 -22.77
N ILE A 66 -24.36 -23.15 -23.28
CA ILE A 66 -22.90 -23.07 -23.19
C ILE A 66 -22.44 -23.03 -21.73
N LEU A 67 -23.07 -22.20 -20.89
CA LEU A 67 -22.73 -22.13 -19.46
C LEU A 67 -22.95 -23.48 -18.76
N LYS A 68 -24.08 -24.14 -19.00
CA LYS A 68 -24.34 -25.48 -18.46
C LYS A 68 -23.27 -26.48 -18.90
N ASN A 69 -22.91 -26.51 -20.18
CA ASN A 69 -21.86 -27.41 -20.68
C ASN A 69 -20.49 -27.14 -20.03
N LEU A 70 -20.15 -25.88 -19.76
CA LEU A 70 -18.87 -25.50 -19.14
C LEU A 70 -18.76 -25.93 -17.68
N PHE A 71 -19.88 -26.07 -16.97
CA PHE A 71 -19.87 -26.37 -15.53
C PHE A 71 -20.39 -27.78 -15.24
N ASP A 72 -21.54 -28.19 -15.79
CA ASP A 72 -22.25 -29.43 -15.44
C ASP A 72 -21.55 -30.71 -15.94
N HIS A 73 -20.76 -30.62 -17.02
CA HIS A 73 -20.08 -31.76 -17.64
C HIS A 73 -18.57 -31.76 -17.41
N VAL A 74 -18.13 -31.33 -16.23
CA VAL A 74 -16.71 -31.28 -15.85
C VAL A 74 -16.31 -32.57 -15.12
N GLN A 75 -15.09 -33.05 -15.42
CA GLN A 75 -14.41 -34.11 -14.67
C GLN A 75 -13.16 -33.53 -14.00
N ILE A 76 -12.96 -33.85 -12.72
CA ILE A 76 -11.85 -33.36 -11.91
C ILE A 76 -11.01 -34.55 -11.44
N GLU A 77 -9.69 -34.33 -11.39
CA GLU A 77 -8.71 -35.19 -10.72
C GLU A 77 -7.89 -34.34 -9.75
N ILE A 78 -7.51 -34.89 -8.61
CA ILE A 78 -6.70 -34.23 -7.60
C ILE A 78 -5.28 -34.80 -7.68
N LEU A 79 -4.29 -33.93 -7.89
CA LEU A 79 -2.87 -34.26 -7.81
C LEU A 79 -2.35 -33.91 -6.41
N LEU A 80 -2.05 -34.92 -5.61
CA LEU A 80 -1.45 -34.78 -4.27
C LEU A 80 -0.22 -35.68 -4.17
N ASP A 81 0.94 -35.12 -3.82
CA ASP A 81 2.21 -35.85 -3.69
C ASP A 81 2.55 -36.73 -4.92
N ASN A 82 2.40 -36.16 -6.12
CA ASN A 82 2.56 -36.85 -7.41
C ASN A 82 1.63 -38.06 -7.63
N ARG A 83 0.56 -38.20 -6.84
CA ARG A 83 -0.50 -39.20 -7.04
C ARG A 83 -1.77 -38.53 -7.53
N VAL A 84 -2.40 -39.14 -8.51
CA VAL A 84 -3.64 -38.65 -9.14
C VAL A 84 -4.81 -39.45 -8.60
N SER A 85 -5.88 -38.77 -8.17
CA SER A 85 -7.14 -39.42 -7.79
C SER A 85 -7.83 -40.07 -8.99
N TYR A 86 -8.85 -40.89 -8.74
CA TYR A 86 -9.80 -41.22 -9.81
C TYR A 86 -10.54 -39.97 -10.28
N ARG A 87 -11.02 -39.97 -11.54
CA ARG A 87 -11.87 -38.91 -12.08
C ARG A 87 -13.23 -38.93 -11.40
N PHE A 88 -13.69 -37.77 -10.98
CA PHE A 88 -15.06 -37.59 -10.50
C PHE A 88 -15.69 -36.33 -11.09
N SER A 89 -17.02 -36.30 -11.14
CA SER A 89 -17.78 -35.13 -11.59
C SER A 89 -18.47 -34.48 -10.39
N PRO A 90 -18.08 -33.24 -10.02
CA PRO A 90 -18.73 -32.55 -8.91
C PRO A 90 -20.18 -32.23 -9.25
N VAL A 91 -21.09 -32.47 -8.32
CA VAL A 91 -22.53 -32.20 -8.48
C VAL A 91 -22.86 -30.74 -8.14
N THR A 92 -22.16 -30.17 -7.17
CA THR A 92 -22.29 -28.77 -6.75
C THR A 92 -21.01 -28.01 -7.02
N GLY A 93 -21.13 -26.70 -6.92
CA GLY A 93 -20.02 -25.78 -6.89
C GLY A 93 -19.73 -25.13 -8.24
N VAL A 94 -19.00 -24.03 -8.14
CA VAL A 94 -18.41 -23.32 -9.28
C VAL A 94 -16.90 -23.54 -9.26
N LEU A 95 -16.29 -23.62 -10.44
CA LEU A 95 -14.88 -23.98 -10.58
C LEU A 95 -13.96 -22.89 -10.02
N GLN A 96 -13.20 -23.17 -8.96
CA GLN A 96 -12.18 -22.24 -8.48
C GLN A 96 -11.11 -22.00 -9.56
N GLY A 97 -10.78 -20.72 -9.80
CA GLY A 97 -9.87 -20.31 -10.88
C GLY A 97 -10.54 -20.00 -12.22
N SER A 98 -11.82 -20.33 -12.41
CA SER A 98 -12.58 -19.85 -13.57
C SER A 98 -12.94 -18.38 -13.43
N ILE A 99 -12.81 -17.62 -14.51
CA ILE A 99 -13.17 -16.19 -14.59
C ILE A 99 -14.66 -15.94 -14.36
N LEU A 100 -15.52 -16.93 -14.63
CA LEU A 100 -16.98 -16.82 -14.50
C LEU A 100 -17.48 -17.14 -13.10
N SER A 101 -16.74 -17.95 -12.33
CA SER A 101 -17.18 -18.43 -11.02
C SER A 101 -17.51 -17.31 -10.03
N PRO A 102 -16.74 -16.21 -9.93
CA PRO A 102 -17.11 -15.09 -9.06
C PRO A 102 -18.46 -14.46 -9.41
N PHE A 103 -18.76 -14.31 -10.70
CA PHE A 103 -20.02 -13.76 -11.17
C PHE A 103 -21.20 -14.69 -10.90
N LEU A 104 -21.03 -16.00 -11.18
CA LEU A 104 -22.05 -17.01 -10.88
C LEU A 104 -22.33 -17.11 -9.38
N TYR A 105 -21.28 -17.03 -8.55
CA TYR A 105 -21.41 -16.98 -7.10
C TYR A 105 -22.17 -15.72 -6.64
N SER A 106 -21.89 -14.55 -7.25
CA SER A 106 -22.64 -13.34 -6.95
C SER A 106 -24.13 -13.49 -7.22
N ILE A 107 -24.53 -14.14 -8.32
CA ILE A 107 -25.94 -14.43 -8.64
C ILE A 107 -26.54 -15.34 -7.55
N TYR A 108 -25.83 -16.41 -7.21
CA TYR A 108 -26.27 -17.39 -6.20
C TYR A 108 -26.58 -16.74 -4.85
N ILE A 109 -25.71 -15.87 -4.32
CA ILE A 109 -25.89 -15.27 -2.99
C ILE A 109 -26.78 -14.01 -2.97
N ASN A 110 -27.15 -13.45 -4.14
CA ASN A 110 -27.76 -12.12 -4.26
C ASN A 110 -29.12 -11.98 -3.56
N ARG A 111 -29.82 -13.10 -3.28
CA ARG A 111 -31.11 -13.08 -2.60
C ARG A 111 -31.00 -12.80 -1.10
N LEU A 112 -29.86 -13.13 -0.48
CA LEU A 112 -29.66 -12.95 0.96
C LEU A 112 -29.86 -11.48 1.41
N PRO A 113 -29.21 -10.47 0.79
CA PRO A 113 -29.45 -9.07 1.14
C PRO A 113 -30.93 -8.66 1.08
N SER A 114 -31.66 -9.11 0.06
CA SER A 114 -33.08 -8.76 -0.12
C SER A 114 -33.97 -9.34 0.98
N LEU A 115 -33.62 -10.51 1.52
CA LEU A 115 -34.33 -11.15 2.64
C LEU A 115 -34.00 -10.50 3.99
N LEU A 116 -32.77 -10.02 4.13
CA LEU A 116 -32.29 -9.41 5.37
C LEU A 116 -32.82 -7.99 5.52
N ARG A 117 -32.87 -7.19 4.46
CA ARG A 117 -33.38 -5.82 4.50
C ARG A 117 -34.81 -5.79 5.06
N GLN A 118 -35.04 -4.95 6.05
CA GLN A 118 -36.39 -4.67 6.52
C GLN A 118 -37.11 -3.77 5.51
N PRO A 119 -38.42 -3.99 5.25
CA PRO A 119 -39.20 -3.01 4.51
C PRO A 119 -39.17 -1.69 5.27
N LEU A 120 -38.89 -0.59 4.55
CA LEU A 120 -38.96 0.75 5.10
C LEU A 120 -40.40 1.00 5.53
N LEU A 121 -40.68 0.92 6.83
CA LEU A 121 -41.90 1.49 7.39
C LEU A 121 -41.72 3.00 7.29
N LEU A 122 -42.23 3.57 6.19
CA LEU A 122 -42.36 5.01 5.98
C LEU A 122 -43.42 5.55 6.95
N ASP A 123 -43.13 5.53 8.24
CA ASP A 123 -43.86 6.41 9.16
C ASP A 123 -43.38 7.84 8.87
N ASN A 124 -44.33 8.78 8.82
CA ASN A 124 -44.20 10.17 8.38
C ASN A 124 -43.25 11.07 9.22
N SER A 125 -42.31 10.49 9.94
CA SER A 125 -41.29 11.16 10.74
C SER A 125 -39.94 11.14 10.05
N PHE A 126 -39.86 11.66 8.82
CA PHE A 126 -38.55 11.96 8.22
C PHE A 126 -37.91 13.12 8.97
N SER A 127 -36.67 12.91 9.41
CA SER A 127 -35.87 13.93 10.10
C SER A 127 -35.33 15.01 9.13
N GLY A 128 -35.66 14.89 7.83
CA GLY A 128 -35.09 15.68 6.74
C GLY A 128 -33.77 15.10 6.20
N ASP A 129 -33.17 14.12 6.90
CA ASP A 129 -31.94 13.42 6.49
C ASP A 129 -32.24 11.97 6.07
N ILE A 130 -32.45 11.78 4.76
CA ILE A 130 -32.80 10.49 4.16
C ILE A 130 -31.78 9.39 4.49
N VAL A 131 -30.48 9.68 4.62
CA VAL A 131 -29.50 8.63 4.93
C VAL A 131 -29.48 8.29 6.40
N SER A 132 -29.67 9.24 7.31
CA SER A 132 -29.93 8.91 8.71
C SER A 132 -31.11 7.93 8.84
N ASP A 133 -32.20 8.20 8.10
CA ASP A 133 -33.43 7.43 8.18
C ASP A 133 -33.32 6.06 7.46
N LEU A 134 -32.53 5.97 6.38
CA LEU A 134 -32.30 4.72 5.64
C LEU A 134 -31.17 3.85 6.22
N THR A 135 -30.20 4.41 6.94
CA THR A 135 -29.05 3.65 7.45
C THR A 135 -29.44 2.47 8.36
N PRO A 136 -30.45 2.57 9.24
CA PRO A 136 -30.97 1.43 10.00
C PRO A 136 -31.46 0.25 9.15
N SER A 137 -31.86 0.50 7.90
CA SER A 137 -32.25 -0.56 6.95
C SER A 137 -31.04 -1.29 6.34
N ILE A 138 -29.84 -0.72 6.43
CA ILE A 138 -28.58 -1.31 5.95
C ILE A 138 -27.99 -2.22 7.03
N ASN A 139 -28.57 -3.40 7.16
CA ASN A 139 -28.21 -4.37 8.18
C ASN A 139 -27.24 -5.47 7.72
N CYS A 140 -26.81 -5.46 6.46
CA CYS A 140 -25.86 -6.44 5.94
C CYS A 140 -24.95 -5.87 4.85
N LEU A 141 -23.71 -6.34 4.84
CA LEU A 141 -22.69 -6.03 3.85
C LEU A 141 -22.04 -7.34 3.40
N LEU A 142 -21.99 -7.57 2.09
CA LEU A 142 -21.43 -8.80 1.50
C LEU A 142 -20.26 -8.47 0.58
N TYR A 143 -19.11 -9.11 0.79
CA TYR A 143 -17.96 -9.09 -0.09
C TYR A 143 -17.57 -10.53 -0.43
N ALA A 144 -18.05 -11.03 -1.58
CA ALA A 144 -17.99 -12.47 -1.85
C ALA A 144 -18.71 -13.25 -0.75
N ASP A 145 -18.04 -14.23 -0.16
CA ASP A 145 -18.47 -15.07 0.95
C ASP A 145 -18.32 -14.42 2.33
N ASP A 146 -17.51 -13.36 2.45
CA ASP A 146 -17.44 -12.56 3.68
C ASP A 146 -18.72 -11.74 3.85
N VAL A 147 -19.52 -12.08 4.87
CA VAL A 147 -20.76 -11.39 5.21
C VAL A 147 -20.63 -10.75 6.59
N VAL A 148 -21.03 -9.49 6.73
CA VAL A 148 -21.19 -8.85 8.04
C VAL A 148 -22.62 -8.38 8.22
N LEU A 149 -23.23 -8.76 9.34
CA LEU A 149 -24.50 -8.23 9.81
C LEU A 149 -24.25 -7.08 10.78
N ILE A 150 -25.08 -6.05 10.68
CA ILE A 150 -25.04 -4.84 11.50
C ILE A 150 -26.43 -4.70 12.13
N ALA A 151 -26.53 -4.88 13.45
CA ALA A 151 -27.83 -4.82 14.13
C ALA A 151 -27.69 -4.42 15.59
N THR A 152 -28.80 -4.02 16.20
CA THR A 152 -28.87 -3.93 17.66
C THR A 152 -28.91 -5.34 18.28
N PRO A 153 -28.58 -5.49 19.56
CA PRO A 153 -28.65 -6.78 20.25
C PRO A 153 -30.02 -7.45 20.20
N GLU A 154 -31.10 -6.67 20.06
CA GLU A 154 -32.48 -7.16 19.98
C GLU A 154 -32.77 -7.82 18.62
N ASN A 155 -32.24 -7.25 17.55
CA ASN A 155 -32.57 -7.66 16.18
C ASN A 155 -31.59 -8.70 15.62
N LEU A 156 -30.37 -8.81 16.15
CA LEU A 156 -29.33 -9.65 15.58
C LEU A 156 -29.72 -11.14 15.54
N THR A 157 -30.35 -11.68 16.58
CA THR A 157 -30.80 -13.09 16.62
C THR A 157 -31.80 -13.39 15.49
N SER A 158 -32.73 -12.47 15.22
CA SER A 158 -33.69 -12.61 14.11
C SER A 158 -32.99 -12.65 12.75
N LEU A 159 -31.97 -11.81 12.54
CA LEU A 159 -31.19 -11.83 11.30
C LEU A 159 -30.36 -13.10 11.14
N LEU A 160 -29.79 -13.63 12.23
CA LEU A 160 -29.06 -14.90 12.19
C LEU A 160 -29.99 -16.07 11.82
N HIS A 161 -31.21 -16.11 12.35
CA HIS A 161 -32.21 -17.12 11.96
C HIS A 161 -32.57 -17.01 10.47
N LYS A 162 -32.77 -15.80 9.94
CA LYS A 162 -33.00 -15.61 8.50
C LYS A 162 -31.81 -16.09 7.65
N CYS A 163 -30.58 -15.84 8.10
CA CYS A 163 -29.39 -16.36 7.44
C CYS A 163 -29.35 -17.90 7.47
N GLU A 164 -29.73 -18.51 8.58
CA GLU A 164 -29.82 -19.96 8.75
C GLU A 164 -30.88 -20.57 7.82
N ASP A 165 -32.11 -20.05 7.81
CA ASP A 165 -33.18 -20.49 6.92
C ASP A 165 -32.79 -20.36 5.44
N HIS A 166 -32.18 -19.23 5.08
CA HIS A 166 -31.70 -19.01 3.72
C HIS A 166 -30.63 -20.04 3.32
N SER A 167 -29.71 -20.37 4.23
CA SER A 167 -28.69 -21.40 3.98
C SER A 167 -29.32 -22.78 3.71
N TYR A 168 -30.37 -23.15 4.44
CA TYR A 168 -31.10 -24.39 4.21
C TYR A 168 -31.73 -24.43 2.82
N SER A 169 -32.37 -23.32 2.41
CA SER A 169 -33.06 -23.22 1.11
C SER A 169 -32.13 -23.23 -0.10
N LEU A 170 -30.95 -22.61 -0.02
CA LEU A 170 -29.98 -22.58 -1.14
C LEU A 170 -28.97 -23.73 -1.12
N GLY A 171 -28.85 -24.47 -0.02
CA GLY A 171 -27.99 -25.65 0.09
C GLY A 171 -26.56 -25.39 0.59
N TYR A 172 -26.17 -24.15 0.87
CA TYR A 172 -24.89 -23.84 1.54
C TYR A 172 -25.02 -23.89 3.06
N ARG A 173 -23.91 -23.86 3.80
CA ARG A 173 -23.92 -23.78 5.27
C ARG A 173 -22.95 -22.74 5.79
N TRP A 174 -23.33 -22.04 6.85
CA TRP A 174 -22.41 -21.22 7.64
C TRP A 174 -21.45 -22.10 8.43
N ASN A 175 -20.32 -21.54 8.83
CA ASN A 175 -19.36 -22.17 9.73
C ASN A 175 -19.34 -21.43 11.08
N PRO A 176 -20.19 -21.83 12.05
CA PRO A 176 -20.35 -21.09 13.31
C PRO A 176 -19.05 -20.85 14.07
N LEU A 177 -18.07 -21.77 13.96
CA LEU A 177 -16.77 -21.68 14.63
C LEU A 177 -15.80 -20.70 13.97
N LYS A 178 -16.02 -20.34 12.70
CA LYS A 178 -15.27 -19.28 12.01
C LYS A 178 -16.01 -17.96 11.96
N CYS A 179 -17.33 -17.98 12.16
CA CYS A 179 -18.11 -16.77 12.42
C CYS A 179 -17.63 -16.11 13.72
N VAL A 180 -17.76 -14.78 13.83
CA VAL A 180 -17.35 -14.03 15.01
C VAL A 180 -18.36 -12.92 15.31
N ILE A 181 -18.72 -12.80 16.58
CA ILE A 181 -19.45 -11.65 17.11
C ILE A 181 -18.45 -10.63 17.63
N VAL A 182 -18.62 -9.37 17.24
CA VAL A 182 -17.91 -8.23 17.81
C VAL A 182 -18.96 -7.27 18.38
N ALA A 183 -19.14 -7.34 19.70
CA ALA A 183 -20.21 -6.67 20.41
C ALA A 183 -19.70 -5.58 21.36
N PRO A 184 -20.45 -4.48 21.59
CA PRO A 184 -20.14 -3.54 22.65
C PRO A 184 -20.26 -4.21 24.02
N THR A 185 -19.59 -3.67 25.04
CA THR A 185 -19.61 -4.21 26.41
C THR A 185 -21.01 -4.25 27.04
N SER A 186 -21.95 -3.45 26.54
CA SER A 186 -23.35 -3.45 26.95
C SER A 186 -24.14 -4.67 26.45
N ASP A 187 -23.67 -5.34 25.40
CA ASP A 187 -24.31 -6.52 24.85
C ASP A 187 -23.73 -7.78 25.49
N VAL A 188 -24.52 -8.37 26.40
CA VAL A 188 -24.18 -9.60 27.13
C VAL A 188 -24.84 -10.84 26.54
N LYS A 189 -25.53 -10.72 25.39
CA LYS A 189 -26.23 -11.85 24.78
C LYS A 189 -25.26 -12.82 24.14
N THR A 190 -25.70 -14.08 24.07
CA THR A 190 -25.03 -15.12 23.28
C THR A 190 -25.81 -15.35 21.99
N TYR A 191 -25.07 -15.47 20.89
CA TYR A 191 -25.63 -15.64 19.56
C TYR A 191 -25.25 -17.01 19.02
N GLN A 192 -26.15 -17.61 18.25
CA GLN A 192 -25.99 -18.97 17.76
C GLN A 192 -26.38 -19.07 16.28
N LEU A 193 -25.79 -20.06 15.60
CA LEU A 193 -26.20 -20.54 14.29
C LEU A 193 -26.26 -22.06 14.34
N TYR A 194 -27.36 -22.67 13.88
CA TYR A 194 -27.56 -24.12 13.94
C TYR A 194 -27.43 -24.69 15.38
N GLY A 195 -27.87 -23.92 16.38
CA GLY A 195 -27.70 -24.25 17.80
C GLY A 195 -26.25 -24.24 18.31
N THR A 196 -25.28 -23.82 17.49
CA THR A 196 -23.87 -23.68 17.87
C THR A 196 -23.58 -22.22 18.21
N THR A 197 -23.02 -21.98 19.40
CA THR A 197 -22.63 -20.64 19.84
C THR A 197 -21.50 -20.07 18.98
N ILE A 198 -21.70 -18.84 18.50
CA ILE A 198 -20.69 -18.08 17.76
C ILE A 198 -19.74 -17.44 18.78
N PRO A 199 -18.40 -17.56 18.62
CA PRO A 199 -17.45 -16.92 19.52
C PRO A 199 -17.59 -15.40 19.50
N ASN A 200 -17.48 -14.78 20.68
CA ASN A 200 -17.45 -13.32 20.85
C ASN A 200 -16.00 -12.87 21.04
N GLU A 201 -15.55 -11.94 20.21
CA GLU A 201 -14.18 -11.44 20.19
C GLU A 201 -14.13 -9.92 20.33
N SER A 202 -13.06 -9.43 20.95
CA SER A 202 -12.82 -7.99 21.10
C SER A 202 -12.46 -7.28 19.79
N SER A 203 -12.10 -8.03 18.75
CA SER A 203 -11.74 -7.54 17.42
C SER A 203 -11.78 -8.68 16.39
N PHE A 204 -12.18 -8.40 15.15
CA PHE A 204 -12.16 -9.35 14.04
C PHE A 204 -11.51 -8.78 12.78
N SER A 205 -10.73 -9.58 12.04
CA SER A 205 -10.09 -9.15 10.79
C SER A 205 -11.05 -9.25 9.61
N TYR A 206 -11.82 -8.20 9.36
CA TYR A 206 -12.74 -8.13 8.22
C TYR A 206 -12.00 -7.59 6.98
N LEU A 207 -11.92 -8.41 5.93
CA LEU A 207 -11.17 -8.11 4.71
C LEU A 207 -9.71 -7.69 5.01
N GLY A 208 -9.09 -8.30 6.02
CA GLY A 208 -7.72 -8.00 6.45
C GLY A 208 -7.56 -6.75 7.32
N ILE A 209 -8.65 -6.05 7.67
CA ILE A 209 -8.62 -4.88 8.58
C ILE A 209 -9.27 -5.26 9.92
N PRO A 210 -8.58 -5.10 11.06
CA PRO A 210 -9.15 -5.44 12.36
C PRO A 210 -10.21 -4.42 12.79
N ILE A 211 -11.41 -4.89 13.06
CA ILE A 211 -12.58 -4.13 13.44
C ILE A 211 -12.96 -4.45 14.90
N LYS A 212 -13.06 -3.39 15.71
CA LYS A 212 -13.50 -3.38 17.11
C LYS A 212 -15.00 -3.11 17.24
N PRO A 213 -15.57 -3.34 18.45
CA PRO A 213 -16.96 -3.05 18.75
C PRO A 213 -17.43 -1.68 18.27
N GLY A 214 -18.62 -1.68 17.70
CA GLY A 214 -19.20 -0.51 17.06
C GLY A 214 -18.56 -0.16 15.73
N GLY A 215 -17.75 -0.99 15.06
CA GLY A 215 -17.25 -0.70 13.70
C GLY A 215 -16.08 0.29 13.67
N LEU A 216 -15.19 0.21 14.65
CA LEU A 216 -13.98 1.04 14.73
C LEU A 216 -12.75 0.25 14.26
N ILE A 217 -11.82 0.88 13.53
CA ILE A 217 -10.56 0.22 13.16
C ILE A 217 -9.65 0.12 14.39
N ASP A 218 -9.08 -1.07 14.63
CA ASP A 218 -8.00 -1.25 15.58
C ASP A 218 -6.64 -0.87 14.98
N TYR A 219 -6.32 0.43 14.95
CA TYR A 219 -5.06 0.90 14.35
C TYR A 219 -3.80 0.25 14.93
N PRO A 220 -3.63 0.11 16.28
CA PRO A 220 -2.50 -0.63 16.83
C PRO A 220 -2.35 -2.04 16.23
N ALA A 221 -3.43 -2.82 16.20
CA ALA A 221 -3.39 -4.19 15.69
C ALA A 221 -3.11 -4.21 14.18
N MET A 222 -3.73 -3.30 13.41
CA MET A 222 -3.52 -3.20 11.96
C MET A 222 -2.07 -2.87 11.61
N ILE A 223 -1.50 -1.84 12.25
CA ILE A 223 -0.12 -1.40 11.98
C ILE A 223 0.87 -2.48 12.40
N GLN A 224 0.67 -3.10 13.55
CA GLN A 224 1.53 -4.19 14.01
C GLN A 224 1.46 -5.41 13.09
N HIS A 225 0.26 -5.79 12.64
CA HIS A 225 0.06 -6.88 11.69
C HIS A 225 0.77 -6.61 10.36
N ASN A 226 0.57 -5.41 9.79
CA ASN A 226 1.20 -5.01 8.54
C ASN A 226 2.72 -5.02 8.65
N ILE A 227 3.29 -4.47 9.73
CA ILE A 227 4.74 -4.48 9.99
C ILE A 227 5.26 -5.90 10.16
N ASN A 228 4.56 -6.77 10.91
CA ASN A 228 4.98 -8.15 11.10
C ASN A 228 5.01 -8.92 9.77
N LYS A 229 3.96 -8.79 8.96
CA LYS A 229 3.87 -9.42 7.63
C LYS A 229 4.96 -8.92 6.69
N ALA A 230 5.16 -7.60 6.65
CA ALA A 230 6.21 -6.96 5.86
C ALA A 230 7.62 -7.38 6.34
N SER A 231 7.82 -7.51 7.65
CA SER A 231 9.08 -7.96 8.25
C SER A 231 9.42 -9.40 7.86
N LEU A 232 8.44 -10.31 7.92
CA LEU A 232 8.61 -11.69 7.47
C LEU A 232 9.01 -11.75 5.99
N THR A 233 8.29 -11.00 5.14
CA THR A 233 8.59 -10.91 3.70
C THR A 233 9.99 -10.32 3.46
N MET A 234 10.36 -9.26 4.18
CA MET A 234 11.68 -8.64 4.07
C MET A 234 12.80 -9.61 4.51
N ASN A 235 12.57 -10.44 5.54
CA ASN A 235 13.53 -11.43 5.99
C ASN A 235 13.68 -12.58 4.98
N GLN A 236 12.58 -13.04 4.38
CA GLN A 236 12.61 -14.02 3.29
C GLN A 236 13.38 -13.48 2.08
N LEU A 237 13.10 -12.25 1.66
CA LEU A 237 13.82 -11.63 0.55
C LEU A 237 15.30 -11.40 0.88
N ALA A 238 15.63 -11.03 2.12
CA ALA A 238 17.01 -10.87 2.55
C ALA A 238 17.82 -12.19 2.49
N ALA A 239 17.15 -13.34 2.65
CA ALA A 239 17.75 -14.66 2.46
C ALA A 239 18.01 -15.00 0.98
N ILE A 240 17.32 -14.34 0.05
CA ILE A 240 17.53 -14.44 -1.40
C ILE A 240 18.27 -13.18 -1.88
N ASP A 241 19.33 -12.79 -1.18
CA ASP A 241 20.24 -11.72 -1.60
C ASP A 241 19.63 -10.31 -1.73
N LEU A 242 18.47 -10.02 -1.13
CA LEU A 242 17.98 -8.65 -0.94
C LEU A 242 18.67 -7.99 0.27
N ASN A 243 19.98 -7.83 0.14
CA ASN A 243 20.87 -7.18 1.09
C ASN A 243 21.98 -6.44 0.33
N SER A 244 22.86 -5.73 1.04
CA SER A 244 23.88 -4.89 0.41
C SER A 244 24.93 -5.62 -0.43
N LYS A 245 25.03 -6.94 -0.32
CA LYS A 245 26.00 -7.77 -1.06
C LYS A 245 25.37 -8.48 -2.26
N GLY A 246 24.05 -8.46 -2.37
CA GLY A 246 23.31 -9.19 -3.38
C GLY A 246 22.86 -8.31 -4.53
N PHE A 247 21.54 -8.09 -4.64
CA PHE A 247 20.97 -7.30 -5.74
C PHE A 247 21.47 -5.85 -5.74
N PRO A 248 21.60 -5.23 -6.94
CA PRO A 248 21.83 -3.79 -7.05
C PRO A 248 20.77 -2.99 -6.26
N PRO A 249 21.14 -1.91 -5.56
CA PRO A 249 20.23 -1.19 -4.67
C PRO A 249 18.91 -0.76 -5.33
N LEU A 250 18.96 -0.35 -6.60
CA LEU A 250 17.76 0.05 -7.34
C LEU A 250 16.77 -1.12 -7.50
N LEU A 251 17.26 -2.29 -7.90
CA LEU A 251 16.44 -3.49 -8.05
C LEU A 251 15.91 -3.99 -6.70
N ALA A 252 16.75 -3.99 -5.66
CA ALA A 252 16.34 -4.33 -4.30
C ALA A 252 15.24 -3.38 -3.78
N CYS A 253 15.34 -2.08 -4.05
CA CYS A 253 14.30 -1.11 -3.70
C CYS A 253 13.01 -1.31 -4.51
N HIS A 254 13.09 -1.79 -5.75
CA HIS A 254 11.89 -2.20 -6.50
C HIS A 254 11.17 -3.37 -5.83
N PHE A 255 11.88 -4.44 -5.48
CA PHE A 255 11.30 -5.56 -4.71
C PHE A 255 10.69 -5.10 -3.39
N TYR A 256 11.39 -4.26 -2.63
CA TYR A 256 10.84 -3.64 -1.42
C TYR A 256 9.53 -2.91 -1.72
N SER A 257 9.51 -2.06 -2.75
CA SER A 257 8.35 -1.21 -3.07
C SER A 257 7.12 -2.01 -3.51
N GLN A 258 7.32 -3.12 -4.22
CA GLN A 258 6.26 -3.94 -4.81
C GLN A 258 5.74 -5.02 -3.86
N MET A 259 6.60 -5.58 -3.00
CA MET A 259 6.24 -6.69 -2.13
C MET A 259 6.10 -6.27 -0.67
N VAL A 260 7.14 -5.65 -0.11
CA VAL A 260 7.21 -5.32 1.33
C VAL A 260 6.34 -4.10 1.65
N ARG A 261 6.52 -3.00 0.93
CA ARG A 261 5.75 -1.77 1.15
C ARG A 261 4.27 -1.95 0.79
N ALA A 262 3.94 -2.78 -0.20
CA ALA A 262 2.56 -3.08 -0.53
C ALA A 262 1.78 -3.69 0.66
N GLN A 263 2.44 -4.51 1.48
CA GLN A 263 1.85 -5.05 2.70
C GLN A 263 1.70 -3.99 3.79
N LEU A 264 2.62 -3.02 3.87
CA LEU A 264 2.48 -1.87 4.77
C LEU A 264 1.31 -0.97 4.38
N ASP A 265 1.15 -0.72 3.07
CA ASP A 265 0.18 0.22 2.49
C ASP A 265 -1.28 -0.23 2.68
N TYR A 266 -1.54 -1.53 2.89
CA TYR A 266 -2.91 -2.05 3.01
C TYR A 266 -3.66 -1.44 4.21
N GLY A 267 -4.85 -0.89 3.95
CA GLY A 267 -5.68 -0.21 4.96
C GLY A 267 -5.27 1.25 5.26
N LEU A 268 -4.08 1.70 4.86
CA LEU A 268 -3.61 3.07 5.17
C LEU A 268 -4.43 4.15 4.46
N ALA A 269 -4.95 3.86 3.26
CA ALA A 269 -5.72 4.80 2.46
C ALA A 269 -7.03 5.25 3.13
N ILE A 270 -7.59 4.40 3.99
CA ILE A 270 -8.81 4.68 4.75
C ILE A 270 -8.52 4.94 6.23
N SER A 271 -7.27 5.17 6.63
CA SER A 271 -6.90 5.27 8.06
C SER A 271 -6.36 6.65 8.42
N PRO A 272 -7.10 7.50 9.18
CA PRO A 272 -6.58 8.74 9.73
C PRO A 272 -5.60 8.45 10.87
N LEU A 273 -4.34 8.20 10.51
CA LEU A 273 -3.29 7.82 11.45
C LEU A 273 -2.72 9.00 12.24
N THR A 274 -2.36 8.74 13.49
CA THR A 274 -1.60 9.66 14.34
C THR A 274 -0.11 9.65 13.97
N THR A 275 0.60 10.69 14.42
CA THR A 275 2.06 10.82 14.24
C THR A 275 2.84 9.62 14.79
N LYS A 276 2.36 9.01 15.89
CA LYS A 276 2.94 7.80 16.50
C LYS A 276 2.97 6.63 15.52
N PHE A 277 1.85 6.31 14.88
CA PHE A 277 1.77 5.19 13.94
C PHE A 277 2.56 5.45 12.67
N ILE A 278 2.53 6.68 12.16
CA ILE A 278 3.35 7.09 11.02
C ILE A 278 4.84 6.90 11.34
N HIS A 279 5.29 7.30 12.54
CA HIS A 279 6.67 7.10 12.96
C HIS A 279 7.07 5.62 13.04
N GLN A 280 6.17 4.71 13.47
CA GLN A 280 6.44 3.27 13.45
C GLN A 280 6.65 2.75 12.02
N LEU A 281 5.79 3.17 11.09
CA LEU A 281 5.91 2.83 9.67
C LEU A 281 7.22 3.37 9.05
N ASP A 282 7.55 4.64 9.32
CA ASP A 282 8.81 5.28 8.88
C ASP A 282 10.03 4.54 9.47
N THR A 283 9.97 4.17 10.75
CA THR A 283 11.05 3.42 11.40
C THR A 283 11.31 2.10 10.69
N PHE A 284 10.25 1.34 10.38
CA PHE A 284 10.36 0.08 9.67
C PHE A 284 10.86 0.25 8.22
N GLN A 285 10.33 1.22 7.47
CA GLN A 285 10.83 1.56 6.13
C GLN A 285 12.32 1.89 6.18
N ASN A 286 12.74 2.74 7.11
CA ASN A 286 14.13 3.16 7.25
C ASN A 286 15.05 1.99 7.58
N GLN A 287 14.61 1.02 8.38
CA GLN A 287 15.36 -0.21 8.64
C GLN A 287 15.52 -1.05 7.36
N CYS A 288 14.45 -1.22 6.57
CA CYS A 288 14.50 -1.97 5.32
C CYS A 288 15.46 -1.33 4.31
N ILE A 289 15.34 -0.01 4.11
CA ILE A 289 16.19 0.73 3.17
C ILE A 289 17.65 0.73 3.62
N ARG A 290 17.93 0.92 4.92
CA ARG A 290 19.30 0.79 5.43
C ARG A 290 19.88 -0.60 5.21
N ARG A 291 19.07 -1.66 5.37
CA ARG A 291 19.51 -3.04 5.08
C ARG A 291 19.90 -3.22 3.60
N ILE A 292 19.11 -2.66 2.67
CA ILE A 292 19.39 -2.71 1.23
C ILE A 292 20.72 -2.00 0.91
N PHE A 293 20.94 -0.82 1.46
CA PHE A 293 22.15 -0.03 1.21
C PHE A 293 23.35 -0.43 2.08
N GLY A 294 23.18 -1.34 3.04
CA GLY A 294 24.24 -1.72 4.00
C GLY A 294 24.56 -0.62 5.02
N GLY A 295 23.61 0.26 5.30
CA GLY A 295 23.78 1.40 6.19
C GLY A 295 23.68 1.04 7.67
N HIS A 296 24.44 1.78 8.48
CA HIS A 296 24.34 1.73 9.94
C HIS A 296 23.02 2.35 10.43
N SER A 297 22.62 2.10 11.69
CA SER A 297 21.40 2.64 12.30
C SER A 297 21.32 4.17 12.28
N ARG A 298 22.49 4.84 12.27
CA ARG A 298 22.66 6.30 12.22
C ARG A 298 22.70 6.85 10.79
N SER A 299 22.80 6.00 9.76
CA SER A 299 22.84 6.47 8.38
C SER A 299 21.52 7.14 7.97
N SER A 300 21.61 8.20 7.18
CA SER A 300 20.44 8.93 6.70
C SER A 300 19.63 8.09 5.72
N ALA A 301 18.48 7.59 6.19
CA ALA A 301 17.53 6.88 5.34
C ALA A 301 16.83 7.84 4.35
N GLN A 302 16.71 9.13 4.68
CA GLN A 302 16.10 10.13 3.79
C GLN A 302 16.89 10.29 2.49
N VAL A 303 18.23 10.31 2.57
CA VAL A 303 19.08 10.34 1.37
C VAL A 303 18.87 9.06 0.55
N MET A 304 18.89 7.89 1.18
CA MET A 304 18.67 6.61 0.48
C MET A 304 17.33 6.56 -0.23
N LEU A 305 16.26 6.99 0.47
CA LEU A 305 14.90 7.11 -0.08
C LEU A 305 14.86 8.03 -1.30
N HIS A 306 15.51 9.19 -1.21
CA HIS A 306 15.60 10.14 -2.33
C HIS A 306 16.32 9.55 -3.54
N LEU A 307 17.46 8.88 -3.34
CA LEU A 307 18.23 8.26 -4.43
C LEU A 307 17.38 7.29 -5.27
N VAL A 308 16.45 6.56 -4.64
CA VAL A 308 15.57 5.58 -5.32
C VAL A 308 14.16 6.12 -5.61
N ASN A 309 13.92 7.42 -5.44
CA ASN A 309 12.61 8.04 -5.63
C ASN A 309 11.49 7.38 -4.81
N LEU A 310 11.75 7.10 -3.53
CA LEU A 310 10.76 6.61 -2.59
C LEU A 310 10.39 7.73 -1.60
N PRO A 311 9.10 8.03 -1.40
CA PRO A 311 8.69 8.93 -0.34
C PRO A 311 8.83 8.28 1.05
N SER A 312 8.84 9.11 2.10
CA SER A 312 8.59 8.68 3.48
C SER A 312 7.20 8.03 3.61
N MET A 313 6.97 7.24 4.65
CA MET A 313 5.65 6.67 4.94
C MET A 313 4.63 7.77 5.24
N ARG A 314 5.05 8.87 5.89
CA ARG A 314 4.18 10.04 6.08
C ARG A 314 3.63 10.58 4.76
N THR A 315 4.52 10.88 3.82
CA THR A 315 4.15 11.41 2.51
C THR A 315 3.36 10.36 1.71
N ARG A 316 3.74 9.09 1.81
CA ARG A 316 3.05 7.98 1.15
C ARG A 316 1.61 7.83 1.63
N VAL A 317 1.36 7.88 2.94
CA VAL A 317 0.01 7.80 3.54
C VAL A 317 -0.86 8.94 3.04
N ALA A 318 -0.35 10.19 3.04
CA ALA A 318 -1.09 11.33 2.52
C ALA A 318 -1.48 11.16 1.05
N VAL A 319 -0.57 10.62 0.22
CA VAL A 319 -0.85 10.31 -1.18
C VAL A 319 -1.90 9.21 -1.32
N LEU A 320 -1.81 8.12 -0.54
CA LEU A 320 -2.77 7.02 -0.58
C LEU A 320 -4.18 7.49 -0.19
N GLN A 321 -4.29 8.30 0.86
CA GLN A 321 -5.55 8.87 1.31
C GLN A 321 -6.14 9.80 0.24
N ALA A 322 -5.34 10.72 -0.32
CA ALA A 322 -5.79 11.60 -1.39
C ALA A 322 -6.21 10.83 -2.65
N GLN A 323 -5.50 9.76 -3.01
CA GLN A 323 -5.88 8.89 -4.14
C GLN A 323 -7.21 8.18 -3.89
N TYR A 324 -7.44 7.70 -2.67
CA TYR A 324 -8.69 7.06 -2.29
C TYR A 324 -9.86 8.06 -2.30
N LEU A 325 -9.67 9.25 -1.73
CA LEU A 325 -10.66 10.32 -1.72
C LEU A 325 -11.00 10.76 -3.16
N PHE A 326 -10.00 10.99 -4.01
CA PHE A 326 -10.20 11.29 -5.43
C PHE A 326 -11.00 10.21 -6.14
N ARG A 327 -10.66 8.93 -5.90
CA ARG A 327 -11.42 7.82 -6.48
C ARG A 327 -12.86 7.81 -5.97
N SER A 328 -13.08 8.06 -4.68
CA SER A 328 -14.41 8.01 -4.07
C SER A 328 -15.39 9.00 -4.73
N THR A 329 -14.94 10.19 -5.13
CA THR A 329 -15.79 11.19 -5.81
C THR A 329 -16.14 10.83 -7.26
N HIS A 330 -15.53 9.79 -7.83
CA HIS A 330 -15.75 9.33 -9.20
C HIS A 330 -16.33 7.91 -9.23
N LEU A 331 -16.89 7.43 -8.11
CA LEU A 331 -17.54 6.12 -8.06
C LEU A 331 -18.88 6.15 -8.80
N PRO A 332 -19.27 5.04 -9.45
CA PRO A 332 -20.60 4.93 -10.03
C PRO A 332 -21.71 5.05 -8.98
N ASP A 333 -22.87 5.58 -9.40
CA ASP A 333 -24.04 5.79 -8.54
C ASP A 333 -24.60 4.49 -7.95
N ASP A 334 -24.34 3.33 -8.57
CA ASP A 334 -24.78 2.02 -8.07
C ASP A 334 -23.90 1.47 -6.92
N THR A 335 -22.90 2.24 -6.47
CA THR A 335 -22.05 1.88 -5.34
C THR A 335 -22.62 2.42 -4.02
N LEU A 336 -22.53 1.61 -2.97
CA LEU A 336 -23.01 2.02 -1.64
C LEU A 336 -22.27 3.26 -1.12
N LEU A 337 -20.96 3.34 -1.36
CA LEU A 337 -20.16 4.49 -0.94
C LEU A 337 -20.62 5.78 -1.65
N ALA A 338 -20.96 5.74 -2.94
CA ALA A 338 -21.49 6.90 -3.66
C ALA A 338 -22.79 7.42 -3.02
N HIS A 339 -23.70 6.53 -2.60
CA HIS A 339 -24.91 6.91 -1.88
C HIS A 339 -24.63 7.50 -0.49
N LEU A 340 -23.57 7.09 0.19
CA LEU A 340 -23.20 7.62 1.51
C LEU A 340 -22.43 8.96 1.42
N LEU A 341 -21.73 9.22 0.31
CA LEU A 341 -20.85 10.39 0.14
C LEU A 341 -21.49 11.74 0.49
N PRO A 342 -22.70 12.08 0.01
CA PRO A 342 -23.32 13.39 0.30
C PRO A 342 -23.43 13.69 1.80
N TYR A 343 -23.50 12.67 2.64
CA TYR A 343 -23.70 12.79 4.09
C TYR A 343 -22.38 12.77 4.86
N ILE A 344 -21.44 11.94 4.43
CA ILE A 344 -20.14 11.82 5.10
C ILE A 344 -19.16 12.94 4.71
N GLN A 345 -19.41 13.70 3.64
CA GLN A 345 -18.53 14.81 3.24
C GLN A 345 -18.69 16.07 4.11
N SER A 346 -19.80 16.22 4.83
CA SER A 346 -20.05 17.41 5.67
C SER A 346 -19.12 17.47 6.87
N SER A 347 -18.70 18.68 7.26
CA SER A 347 -17.92 18.92 8.48
C SER A 347 -18.69 18.58 9.76
N THR A 348 -20.02 18.68 9.73
CA THR A 348 -20.91 18.32 10.84
C THR A 348 -21.08 16.82 11.01
N SER A 349 -20.72 16.04 9.99
CA SER A 349 -20.90 14.58 10.00
C SER A 349 -19.97 13.87 10.99
N HIS A 350 -18.85 14.49 11.38
CA HIS A 350 -17.74 13.85 12.12
C HIS A 350 -17.29 12.51 11.53
N SER A 351 -17.60 12.25 10.24
CA SER A 351 -17.42 10.98 9.57
C SER A 351 -15.94 10.61 9.48
N HIS A 352 -15.70 9.33 9.20
CA HIS A 352 -14.35 8.86 9.01
C HIS A 352 -13.72 9.42 7.73
N TRP A 353 -14.51 9.52 6.66
CA TRP A 353 -14.16 10.12 5.38
C TRP A 353 -13.79 11.60 5.54
N TYR A 354 -14.56 12.38 6.31
CA TYR A 354 -14.24 13.79 6.56
C TYR A 354 -12.93 13.95 7.34
N LYS A 355 -12.64 13.05 8.30
CA LYS A 355 -11.33 13.03 8.98
C LYS A 355 -10.19 12.78 7.99
N LEU A 356 -10.36 11.89 7.01
CA LEU A 356 -9.39 11.66 5.94
C LEU A 356 -9.23 12.87 5.00
N ALA A 357 -10.31 13.60 4.73
CA ALA A 357 -10.28 14.80 3.90
C ALA A 357 -9.46 15.95 4.52
N ASN A 358 -9.22 15.92 5.84
CA ASN A 358 -8.42 16.92 6.55
C ASN A 358 -6.89 16.68 6.48
N THR A 359 -6.43 15.87 5.53
CA THR A 359 -5.01 15.55 5.32
C THR A 359 -4.29 16.63 4.51
N PRO A 360 -2.96 16.80 4.68
CA PRO A 360 -2.23 17.93 4.09
C PRO A 360 -2.26 17.97 2.55
N MET A 361 -2.40 16.82 1.89
CA MET A 361 -2.51 16.76 0.43
C MET A 361 -3.94 17.04 -0.06
N TRP A 362 -4.97 16.58 0.66
CA TRP A 362 -6.36 16.68 0.21
C TRP A 362 -7.03 17.99 0.62
N LYS A 363 -6.78 18.47 1.85
CA LYS A 363 -7.42 19.67 2.42
C LYS A 363 -7.37 20.90 1.49
N PRO A 364 -6.26 21.19 0.78
CA PRO A 364 -6.22 22.32 -0.16
C PRO A 364 -7.10 22.16 -1.41
N LEU A 365 -7.61 20.96 -1.69
CA LEU A 365 -8.44 20.64 -2.85
C LEU A 365 -9.94 20.77 -2.57
N CYS A 366 -10.34 20.89 -1.29
CA CYS A 366 -11.74 21.05 -0.91
C CYS A 366 -12.30 22.40 -1.41
N GLY A 367 -13.59 22.44 -1.73
CA GLY A 367 -14.28 23.63 -2.24
C GLY A 367 -14.32 23.70 -3.77
N PRO A 368 -14.26 24.89 -4.40
CA PRO A 368 -14.48 25.07 -5.85
C PRO A 368 -13.51 24.29 -6.74
N ILE A 369 -12.35 23.90 -6.20
CA ILE A 369 -11.35 23.13 -6.91
C ILE A 369 -11.85 21.71 -7.18
N LEU A 370 -12.61 21.12 -6.24
CA LEU A 370 -13.11 19.75 -6.33
C LEU A 370 -14.02 19.56 -7.54
N ASP A 371 -14.89 20.54 -7.82
CA ASP A 371 -15.85 20.50 -8.93
C ASP A 371 -15.17 20.47 -10.31
N THR A 372 -13.92 20.94 -10.40
CA THR A 372 -13.15 20.97 -11.64
C THR A 372 -11.97 19.99 -11.65
N LEU A 373 -11.85 19.15 -10.61
CA LEU A 373 -10.70 18.28 -10.39
C LEU A 373 -10.78 17.03 -11.28
N ASP A 374 -10.09 17.07 -12.41
CA ASP A 374 -9.89 15.90 -13.26
C ASP A 374 -8.63 15.10 -12.86
N LYS A 375 -8.46 13.93 -13.49
CA LYS A 375 -7.30 13.04 -13.26
C LYS A 375 -5.96 13.74 -13.56
N LYS A 376 -5.90 14.61 -14.58
CA LYS A 376 -4.65 15.27 -15.00
C LYS A 376 -4.23 16.33 -13.98
N LYS A 377 -5.18 17.16 -13.53
CA LYS A 377 -4.99 18.15 -12.46
C LYS A 377 -4.60 17.47 -11.16
N PHE A 378 -5.28 16.39 -10.76
CA PHE A 378 -4.93 15.63 -9.57
C PHE A 378 -3.50 15.10 -9.62
N LEU A 379 -3.06 14.54 -10.76
CA LEU A 379 -1.69 14.08 -10.95
C LEU A 379 -0.66 15.22 -10.87
N SER A 380 -0.97 16.39 -11.45
CA SER A 380 -0.13 17.58 -11.36
C SER A 380 0.03 18.06 -9.91
N LEU A 381 -1.08 18.13 -9.17
CA LEU A 381 -1.11 18.53 -7.77
C LEU A 381 -0.35 17.55 -6.88
N ARG A 382 -0.47 16.25 -7.15
CA ARG A 382 0.33 15.22 -6.47
C ARG A 382 1.82 15.42 -6.71
N THR A 383 2.24 15.67 -7.94
CA THR A 383 3.65 15.92 -8.26
C THR A 383 4.16 17.18 -7.55
N LYS A 384 3.37 18.25 -7.54
CA LYS A 384 3.68 19.48 -6.80
C LYS A 384 3.81 19.22 -5.30
N PHE A 385 2.85 18.51 -4.71
CA PHE A 385 2.89 18.15 -3.29
C PHE A 385 4.16 17.37 -2.93
N LEU A 386 4.57 16.39 -3.75
CA LEU A 386 5.82 15.66 -3.53
C LEU A 386 7.04 16.58 -3.59
N ALA A 387 7.09 17.50 -4.58
CA ALA A 387 8.15 18.49 -4.72
C ALA A 387 8.23 19.43 -3.50
N ASP A 388 7.09 19.94 -3.03
CA ASP A 388 7.01 20.81 -1.86
C ASP A 388 7.47 20.09 -0.59
N GLN A 389 7.08 18.81 -0.41
CA GLN A 389 7.55 17.99 0.71
C GLN A 389 9.08 17.77 0.67
N PHE A 390 9.64 17.53 -0.52
CA PHE A 390 11.08 17.38 -0.68
C PHE A 390 11.85 18.68 -0.40
N GLN A 391 11.35 19.82 -0.89
CA GLN A 391 11.95 21.13 -0.61
C GLN A 391 11.93 21.45 0.88
N ASN A 392 10.83 21.16 1.57
CA ASN A 392 10.74 21.32 3.02
C ASN A 392 11.77 20.48 3.78
N LEU A 393 12.07 19.26 3.30
CA LEU A 393 13.12 18.42 3.87
C LEU A 393 14.51 19.00 3.60
N CYS A 394 14.77 19.52 2.40
CA CYS A 394 16.07 20.13 2.05
C CYS A 394 16.35 21.41 2.84
N ASN A 395 15.31 22.19 3.16
CA ASN A 395 15.43 23.43 3.93
C ASN A 395 15.66 23.20 5.43
N ASN A 396 15.54 21.97 5.91
CA ASN A 396 15.84 21.65 7.31
C ASN A 396 17.37 21.64 7.53
N SER A 397 17.83 22.40 8.53
CA SER A 397 19.26 22.54 8.88
C SER A 397 19.99 21.22 9.09
N ASP A 398 19.27 20.17 9.50
CA ASP A 398 19.83 18.85 9.77
C ASP A 398 20.03 17.98 8.50
N SER A 399 19.62 18.49 7.32
CA SER A 399 19.55 17.73 6.06
C SER A 399 20.62 18.13 5.05
N ILE A 400 21.82 18.50 5.52
CA ILE A 400 22.97 18.92 4.66
C ILE A 400 23.32 17.87 3.59
N LEU A 401 23.23 16.58 3.91
CA LEU A 401 23.49 15.51 2.93
C LEU A 401 22.38 15.36 1.90
N LEU A 402 21.15 15.74 2.24
CA LEU A 402 20.02 15.70 1.30
C LEU A 402 20.10 16.90 0.35
N SER A 403 20.44 18.08 0.85
CA SER A 403 20.56 19.28 0.02
C SER A 403 21.72 19.21 -0.99
N SER A 404 22.73 18.38 -0.76
CA SER A 404 23.82 18.12 -1.73
C SER A 404 23.47 17.07 -2.80
N THR A 405 22.32 16.40 -2.70
CA THR A 405 21.87 15.42 -3.71
C THR A 405 21.17 16.09 -4.89
N HIS A 406 20.75 15.29 -5.88
CA HIS A 406 20.08 15.81 -7.07
C HIS A 406 18.80 16.59 -6.68
N PRO A 407 18.57 17.82 -7.20
CA PRO A 407 17.50 18.70 -6.73
C PRO A 407 16.09 18.31 -7.17
N THR A 408 15.96 17.26 -7.98
CA THR A 408 14.67 16.80 -8.52
C THR A 408 14.30 15.42 -8.00
N ILE A 409 13.00 15.16 -7.87
CA ILE A 409 12.45 13.88 -7.42
C ILE A 409 12.44 12.89 -8.58
N GLN A 410 13.50 12.09 -8.69
CA GLN A 410 13.66 11.02 -9.66
C GLN A 410 14.72 10.03 -9.17
N VAL A 411 14.88 8.91 -9.86
CA VAL A 411 15.94 7.96 -9.53
C VAL A 411 17.29 8.60 -9.86
N ASP A 412 18.21 8.63 -8.89
CA ASP A 412 19.54 9.21 -9.06
C ASP A 412 20.33 8.41 -10.13
N PRO A 413 20.92 9.07 -11.15
CA PRO A 413 21.68 8.42 -12.22
C PRO A 413 22.76 7.45 -11.75
N ILE A 414 23.37 7.68 -10.59
CA ILE A 414 24.44 6.83 -10.05
C ILE A 414 23.99 5.37 -9.83
N LEU A 415 22.68 5.13 -9.70
CA LEU A 415 22.13 3.81 -9.45
C LEU A 415 22.00 2.94 -10.70
N TRP A 416 21.86 3.54 -11.89
CA TRP A 416 21.60 2.81 -13.13
C TRP A 416 22.63 3.07 -14.23
N LEU A 417 23.41 4.16 -14.13
CA LEU A 417 24.47 4.42 -15.10
C LEU A 417 25.53 3.29 -15.09
N PRO A 418 26.09 2.94 -16.27
CA PRO A 418 27.09 1.88 -16.36
C PRO A 418 28.37 2.22 -15.60
N MET A 419 28.66 1.42 -14.57
CA MET A 419 29.84 1.54 -13.71
C MET A 419 30.22 0.15 -13.19
N THR A 420 31.48 -0.05 -12.84
CA THR A 420 31.92 -1.22 -12.06
C THR A 420 31.29 -1.21 -10.67
N CYS A 421 31.28 -2.35 -9.98
CA CYS A 421 30.76 -2.45 -8.61
C CYS A 421 31.54 -1.52 -7.65
N SER A 422 32.87 -1.45 -7.80
CA SER A 422 33.74 -0.63 -6.96
C SER A 422 33.53 0.87 -7.19
N GLU A 423 33.42 1.32 -8.44
CA GLU A 423 33.11 2.72 -8.76
C GLU A 423 31.77 3.15 -8.18
N ARG A 424 30.71 2.35 -8.42
CA ARG A 424 29.38 2.64 -7.89
C ARG A 424 29.36 2.67 -6.37
N SER A 425 30.09 1.75 -5.72
CA SER A 425 30.25 1.73 -4.26
C SER A 425 30.84 3.05 -3.76
N ARG A 426 31.93 3.55 -4.36
CA ARG A 426 32.55 4.83 -3.97
C ARG A 426 31.62 6.03 -4.18
N VAL A 427 30.94 6.10 -5.31
CA VAL A 427 29.98 7.18 -5.61
C VAL A 427 28.80 7.14 -4.63
N LEU A 428 28.26 5.96 -4.32
CA LEU A 428 27.19 5.81 -3.34
C LEU A 428 27.64 6.19 -1.93
N ARG A 429 28.82 5.72 -1.50
CA ARG A 429 29.40 6.13 -0.22
C ARG A 429 29.62 7.63 -0.15
N TRP A 430 30.00 8.28 -1.25
CA TRP A 430 30.05 9.74 -1.34
C TRP A 430 28.66 10.38 -1.15
N ARG A 431 27.61 9.90 -1.84
CA ARG A 431 26.26 10.44 -1.60
C ARG A 431 25.78 10.25 -0.15
N LEU A 432 26.10 9.12 0.46
CA LEU A 432 25.60 8.74 1.77
C LEU A 432 26.36 9.35 2.95
N GLY A 433 27.39 10.15 2.71
CA GLY A 433 28.21 10.72 3.78
C GLY A 433 29.30 9.76 4.32
N TRP A 434 29.54 8.62 3.66
CA TRP A 434 30.41 7.54 4.14
C TRP A 434 31.82 7.57 3.54
N LEU A 435 32.13 8.59 2.71
CA LEU A 435 33.44 8.79 2.10
C LEU A 435 33.82 10.29 2.10
N PRO A 436 35.02 10.65 2.57
CA PRO A 436 35.76 9.92 3.59
C PRO A 436 34.90 9.82 4.86
N GLY A 437 34.72 8.62 5.39
CA GLY A 437 33.75 8.40 6.47
C GLY A 437 34.07 7.18 7.32
N GLY A 438 33.77 7.30 8.62
CA GLY A 438 34.09 6.31 9.64
C GLY A 438 34.54 7.01 10.93
N LYS A 439 35.46 6.40 11.67
CA LYS A 439 36.08 7.05 12.84
C LYS A 439 36.93 8.25 12.37
N PRO A 440 36.93 9.39 13.08
CA PRO A 440 37.84 10.48 12.80
C PRO A 440 39.28 9.95 12.72
N LYS A 441 39.96 10.27 11.63
CA LYS A 441 41.38 9.94 11.40
C LYS A 441 42.11 11.23 11.09
N GLU A 442 43.38 11.28 11.45
CA GLU A 442 44.27 12.37 11.04
C GLU A 442 44.62 12.22 9.55
N CYS A 443 44.86 13.35 8.89
CA CYS A 443 45.30 13.35 7.51
C CYS A 443 46.77 12.90 7.41
N ILE A 444 47.05 11.96 6.50
CA ILE A 444 48.40 11.46 6.22
C ILE A 444 49.36 12.60 5.85
N PHE A 445 48.86 13.62 5.14
CA PHE A 445 49.64 14.78 4.69
C PHE A 445 49.64 15.93 5.70
N HIS A 446 48.66 15.98 6.61
CA HIS A 446 48.46 17.06 7.57
C HIS A 446 48.12 16.48 8.96
N PRO A 447 49.12 16.05 9.75
CA PRO A 447 48.91 15.29 10.98
C PRO A 447 48.01 15.98 12.02
N TYR A 448 47.95 17.31 12.00
CA TYR A 448 47.12 18.10 12.94
C TYR A 448 45.68 18.34 12.47
N HIS A 449 45.29 17.80 11.31
CA HIS A 449 43.96 18.01 10.74
C HIS A 449 43.21 16.68 10.58
N ASN A 450 41.95 16.67 11.03
CA ASN A 450 41.07 15.53 10.81
C ASN A 450 40.69 15.38 9.32
N TRP A 451 40.81 14.16 8.82
CA TRP A 451 40.39 13.76 7.48
C TRP A 451 38.87 13.83 7.34
N SER A 452 38.41 14.93 6.75
CA SER A 452 37.01 15.25 6.49
C SER A 452 36.80 15.62 5.03
N ARG A 453 35.55 15.64 4.54
CA ARG A 453 35.23 16.09 3.17
C ARG A 453 35.82 17.46 2.84
N ARG A 454 35.61 18.42 3.74
CA ARG A 454 36.10 19.79 3.56
C ARG A 454 37.62 19.81 3.48
N HIS A 455 38.29 19.12 4.40
CA HIS A 455 39.76 19.04 4.38
C HIS A 455 40.27 18.37 3.09
N ALA A 456 39.59 17.33 2.60
CA ALA A 456 39.99 16.63 1.39
C ALA A 456 39.93 17.51 0.13
N PHE A 457 39.03 18.50 0.08
CA PHE A 457 38.94 19.44 -1.04
C PHE A 457 40.24 20.23 -1.21
N ASP A 458 40.80 20.75 -0.11
CA ASP A 458 42.06 21.48 -0.10
C ASP A 458 43.26 20.54 -0.21
N CYS A 459 43.27 19.45 0.57
CA CYS A 459 44.40 18.52 0.64
C CYS A 459 44.70 17.85 -0.71
N LEU A 460 43.67 17.44 -1.45
CA LEU A 460 43.82 16.79 -2.76
C LEU A 460 43.63 17.77 -3.93
N GLN A 461 43.53 19.07 -3.65
CA GLN A 461 43.30 20.13 -4.65
C GLN A 461 42.14 19.80 -5.61
N ILE A 462 41.02 19.31 -5.05
CA ILE A 462 39.90 18.72 -5.82
C ILE A 462 39.31 19.73 -6.80
N HIS A 463 39.11 20.98 -6.39
CA HIS A 463 38.62 22.04 -7.28
C HIS A 463 39.53 22.27 -8.49
N HIS A 464 40.84 22.29 -8.28
CA HIS A 464 41.81 22.46 -9.36
C HIS A 464 41.80 21.28 -10.32
N ARG A 465 41.80 20.04 -9.79
CA ARG A 465 41.77 18.81 -10.60
C ARG A 465 40.50 18.68 -11.44
N LEU A 466 39.37 19.15 -10.92
CA LEU A 466 38.07 19.09 -11.60
C LEU A 466 37.78 20.33 -12.46
N TYR A 467 38.70 21.30 -12.56
CA TYR A 467 38.51 22.55 -13.28
C TYR A 467 37.28 23.35 -12.79
N LEU A 468 37.02 23.36 -11.48
CA LEU A 468 35.88 24.02 -10.85
C LEU A 468 36.30 25.21 -9.97
N PRO A 469 35.50 26.29 -9.90
CA PRO A 469 35.78 27.41 -9.02
C PRO A 469 35.59 27.05 -7.54
N ARG A 470 36.40 27.66 -6.66
CA ARG A 470 36.30 27.47 -5.19
C ARG A 470 34.99 27.96 -4.58
N SER A 471 34.15 28.69 -5.33
CA SER A 471 32.81 29.10 -4.89
C SER A 471 31.83 27.93 -4.77
N ILE A 472 32.12 26.78 -5.41
CA ILE A 472 31.32 25.57 -5.27
C ILE A 472 31.74 24.85 -3.99
N GLU A 473 30.83 24.76 -3.01
CA GLU A 473 31.13 24.16 -1.70
C GLU A 473 31.48 22.66 -1.76
N ASP A 474 30.74 21.88 -2.55
CA ASP A 474 30.98 20.45 -2.75
C ASP A 474 31.17 20.14 -4.26
N PRO A 475 32.41 20.17 -4.77
CA PRO A 475 32.69 19.99 -6.20
C PRO A 475 32.31 18.60 -6.72
N ILE A 476 32.39 17.55 -5.88
CA ILE A 476 32.05 16.18 -6.28
C ILE A 476 30.53 16.06 -6.41
N SER A 477 29.78 16.47 -5.39
CA SER A 477 28.32 16.40 -5.42
C SER A 477 27.73 17.28 -6.53
N PHE A 478 28.35 18.44 -6.80
CA PHE A 478 28.00 19.29 -7.93
C PHE A 478 28.11 18.54 -9.26
N LEU A 479 29.26 17.88 -9.54
CA LEU A 479 29.41 17.10 -10.77
C LEU A 479 28.43 15.92 -10.82
N LEU A 480 28.26 15.17 -9.72
CA LEU A 480 27.30 14.06 -9.69
C LEU A 480 25.86 14.51 -10.00
N ASN A 481 25.49 15.74 -9.62
CA ASN A 481 24.19 16.32 -9.96
C ASN A 481 24.04 16.71 -11.44
N LEU A 482 25.15 16.81 -12.19
CA LEU A 482 25.15 17.07 -13.63
C LEU A 482 25.13 15.79 -14.47
N LEU A 483 25.14 14.61 -13.85
CA LEU A 483 25.11 13.34 -14.56
C LEU A 483 23.86 13.24 -15.46
N PRO A 484 23.99 12.65 -16.66
CA PRO A 484 22.89 12.57 -17.60
C PRO A 484 21.75 11.71 -17.05
N LEU A 485 20.55 12.28 -17.06
CA LEU A 485 19.31 11.58 -16.70
C LEU A 485 18.80 10.64 -17.80
N HIS A 486 19.20 10.95 -19.03
CA HIS A 486 18.90 10.21 -20.25
C HIS A 486 20.15 10.14 -21.10
N LYS A 487 20.21 9.18 -22.02
CA LYS A 487 21.33 9.06 -22.94
C LYS A 487 21.52 10.37 -23.73
N PRO A 488 22.64 11.10 -23.53
CA PRO A 488 22.84 12.39 -24.17
C PRO A 488 23.25 12.21 -25.64
N ARG A 489 23.11 13.27 -26.45
CA ARG A 489 23.72 13.32 -27.78
C ARG A 489 25.25 13.34 -27.63
N PRO A 490 26.03 12.71 -28.54
CA PRO A 490 27.49 12.60 -28.41
C PRO A 490 28.21 13.94 -28.20
N THR A 491 27.70 15.02 -28.80
CA THR A 491 28.27 16.37 -28.65
C THR A 491 28.15 16.93 -27.24
N ALA A 492 27.08 16.59 -26.50
CA ALA A 492 26.84 17.07 -25.14
C ALA A 492 27.67 16.33 -24.07
N SER A 493 28.34 15.22 -24.41
CA SER A 493 29.11 14.40 -23.47
C SER A 493 30.62 14.64 -23.46
N HIS A 494 31.16 15.54 -24.31
CA HIS A 494 32.61 15.73 -24.46
C HIS A 494 33.32 16.09 -23.14
N SER A 495 32.69 16.89 -22.28
CA SER A 495 33.26 17.24 -20.97
C SER A 495 33.40 16.03 -20.03
N TRP A 496 32.51 15.03 -20.14
CA TRP A 496 32.54 13.83 -19.31
C TRP A 496 33.72 12.90 -19.63
N PHE A 497 34.22 12.90 -20.88
CA PHE A 497 35.41 12.13 -21.26
C PHE A 497 36.66 12.58 -20.50
N THR A 498 36.73 13.86 -20.12
CA THR A 498 37.82 14.40 -19.30
C THR A 498 37.50 14.32 -17.81
N LEU A 499 36.30 14.73 -17.40
CA LEU A 499 35.96 14.89 -15.98
C LEU A 499 35.70 13.57 -15.25
N TRP A 500 35.09 12.57 -15.91
CA TRP A 500 34.69 11.33 -15.25
C TRP A 500 35.88 10.46 -14.78
N PRO A 501 36.94 10.25 -15.60
CA PRO A 501 38.15 9.55 -15.14
C PRO A 501 38.81 10.25 -13.95
N ILE A 502 38.91 11.58 -13.98
CA ILE A 502 39.48 12.37 -12.88
C ILE A 502 38.66 12.18 -11.60
N LEU A 503 37.33 12.27 -11.71
CA LEU A 503 36.42 12.06 -10.58
C LEU A 503 36.56 10.65 -9.98
N CYS A 504 36.63 9.62 -10.84
CA CYS A 504 36.83 8.24 -10.41
C CYS A 504 38.15 8.05 -9.68
N THR A 505 39.22 8.68 -10.16
CA THR A 505 40.55 8.68 -9.53
C THR A 505 40.53 9.40 -8.17
N ILE A 506 39.91 10.58 -8.08
CA ILE A 506 39.74 11.29 -6.79
C ILE A 506 38.98 10.43 -5.78
N LEU A 507 37.85 9.84 -6.19
CA LEU A 507 37.07 8.96 -5.31
C LEU A 507 37.85 7.72 -4.88
N HIS A 508 38.69 7.18 -5.77
CA HIS A 508 39.58 6.07 -5.46
C HIS A 508 40.64 6.46 -4.42
N GLU A 509 41.33 7.58 -4.62
CA GLU A 509 42.31 8.13 -3.67
C GLU A 509 41.67 8.41 -2.29
N LEU A 510 40.48 9.00 -2.26
CA LEU A 510 39.74 9.27 -1.03
C LEU A 510 39.46 8.00 -0.20
N ASP A 511 39.19 6.89 -0.88
CA ASP A 511 38.90 5.60 -0.26
C ASP A 511 40.18 5.01 0.36
N TYR A 512 41.28 4.99 -0.41
CA TYR A 512 42.56 4.42 0.02
C TYR A 512 43.27 5.25 1.10
N TYR A 513 43.30 6.58 0.96
CA TYR A 513 43.89 7.44 1.98
C TYR A 513 43.12 7.38 3.31
N PHE A 514 41.82 7.09 3.28
CA PHE A 514 41.09 6.82 4.52
C PHE A 514 41.52 5.50 5.18
N HIS A 515 42.03 4.54 4.41
CA HIS A 515 42.50 3.24 4.89
C HIS A 515 44.01 3.19 5.17
N ASP A 516 44.72 4.33 5.13
CA ASP A 516 46.17 4.43 5.34
C ASP A 516 47.00 3.63 4.33
N GLU A 517 46.42 3.35 3.15
CA GLU A 517 47.04 2.61 2.06
C GLU A 517 47.34 3.55 0.90
N CYS A 518 48.52 3.40 0.26
CA CYS A 518 48.80 4.11 -0.98
C CYS A 518 47.97 3.45 -2.10
N PRO A 519 47.11 4.19 -2.83
CA PRO A 519 46.26 3.60 -3.84
C PRO A 519 47.09 3.05 -5.02
N PRO A 520 46.87 1.80 -5.46
CA PRO A 520 47.36 1.36 -6.76
C PRO A 520 46.69 2.20 -7.86
N PRO A 521 47.33 2.44 -9.02
CA PRO A 521 46.71 3.20 -10.09
C PRO A 521 45.41 2.50 -10.55
N PRO A 522 44.29 3.22 -10.66
CA PRO A 522 43.04 2.61 -11.10
C PRO A 522 43.19 2.12 -12.55
N VAL A 523 42.80 0.87 -12.80
CA VAL A 523 42.80 0.30 -14.16
C VAL A 523 41.60 0.87 -14.92
N ASP A 524 41.88 1.74 -15.90
CA ASP A 524 40.90 2.35 -16.82
C ASP A 524 39.68 2.99 -16.12
N PRO A 525 39.88 4.05 -15.30
CA PRO A 525 38.85 4.61 -14.45
C PRO A 525 37.69 5.19 -15.27
N GLY A 526 36.47 4.70 -15.01
CA GLY A 526 35.25 5.23 -15.59
C GLY A 526 34.91 4.73 -17.00
N ALA A 527 35.69 3.78 -17.55
CA ALA A 527 35.56 3.30 -18.92
C ALA A 527 34.14 2.83 -19.30
N LYS A 528 33.43 2.16 -18.37
CA LYS A 528 32.07 1.67 -18.63
C LYS A 528 31.09 2.80 -18.95
N LEU A 529 31.17 3.91 -18.24
CA LEU A 529 30.31 5.07 -18.49
C LEU A 529 30.70 5.75 -19.80
N LEU A 530 32.00 5.95 -20.03
CA LEU A 530 32.50 6.60 -21.25
C LEU A 530 32.12 5.81 -22.51
N ASN A 531 32.27 4.48 -22.47
CA ASN A 531 31.83 3.60 -23.55
C ASN A 531 30.32 3.72 -23.81
N TRP A 532 29.52 3.88 -22.76
CA TRP A 532 28.07 4.10 -22.91
C TRP A 532 27.72 5.48 -23.49
N LEU A 533 28.49 6.52 -23.14
CA LEU A 533 28.33 7.88 -23.70
C LEU A 533 28.78 7.97 -25.16
N SER A 534 29.71 7.11 -25.58
CA SER A 534 30.23 7.07 -26.96
C SER A 534 29.32 6.36 -27.97
N LYS A 535 28.46 5.45 -27.48
CA LYS A 535 27.45 4.74 -28.27
C LYS A 535 26.18 5.57 -28.37
#